data_AF-A0A4Q5Y9V8-F1
#
_entry.id   AF-A0A4Q5Y9V8-F1
#
_cell.length_a   1.000
_cell.length_b   1.000
_cell.length_c   1.000
_cell.angle_alpha   90.00
_cell.angle_beta   90.00
_cell.angle_gamma   90.00
#
_symmetry.space_group_name_H-M   'P 1'
#
loop_
_entity.id
_entity.type
_entity.pdbx_description
1 polymer ?
#
loop_
_entity_poly.entity_id
_entity_poly.type
_entity_poly.pdbx_seq_one_letter_code
_entity_poly.pdbx_strand_id
1 'polypeptide(L)'
;MADVHDKKTRSYNMSKIKGKNTKPEMLVRKFLHANGFRYRLHCKNLPGKPDIVLSKYKTVIFVHGCFWHGHEHCRYYVVPKTRTDWWLNKINRNIQNDKK
;
A
#
# COMPACT_ATOMS: atom_id res chain seq x y z
N MET A 1 6.85 -17.33 -18.39
CA MET A 1 5.38 -17.28 -18.24
C MET A 1 4.95 -15.84 -18.44
N ALA A 2 4.25 -15.61 -19.55
CA ALA A 2 3.65 -14.33 -19.87
C ALA A 2 2.53 -14.00 -18.86
N ASP A 3 2.07 -12.74 -18.89
CA ASP A 3 0.90 -12.29 -18.15
C ASP A 3 -0.30 -13.23 -18.41
N VAL A 4 -1.01 -13.62 -17.35
CA VAL A 4 -2.22 -14.46 -17.44
C VAL A 4 -3.42 -13.70 -18.04
N HIS A 5 -3.30 -12.38 -18.20
CA HIS A 5 -4.32 -11.52 -18.80
C HIS A 5 -3.82 -10.85 -20.08
N ASP A 6 -4.74 -10.56 -20.98
CA ASP A 6 -4.47 -9.71 -22.13
C ASP A 6 -4.25 -8.25 -21.71
N LYS A 7 -3.67 -7.46 -22.62
CA LYS A 7 -3.29 -6.07 -22.37
C LYS A 7 -4.47 -5.20 -21.93
N LYS A 8 -5.68 -5.41 -22.49
CA LYS A 8 -6.88 -4.61 -22.16
C LYS A 8 -7.36 -4.94 -20.76
N THR A 9 -7.45 -6.23 -20.41
CA THR A 9 -7.83 -6.66 -19.06
C THR A 9 -6.80 -6.24 -18.02
N ARG A 10 -5.50 -6.36 -18.30
CA ARG A 10 -4.45 -5.88 -17.39
C ARG A 10 -4.57 -4.37 -17.15
N SER A 11 -4.76 -3.58 -18.20
CA SER A 11 -4.98 -2.13 -18.11
C SER A 11 -6.20 -1.80 -17.23
N TYR A 12 -7.32 -2.48 -17.47
CA TYR A 12 -8.53 -2.34 -16.66
C TYR A 12 -8.28 -2.68 -15.18
N ASN A 13 -7.64 -3.81 -14.89
CA ASN A 13 -7.34 -4.23 -13.52
C ASN A 13 -6.45 -3.20 -12.80
N MET A 14 -5.41 -2.70 -13.46
CA MET A 14 -4.55 -1.65 -12.90
C MET A 14 -5.32 -0.36 -12.63
N SER A 15 -6.29 0.01 -13.48
CA SER A 15 -7.14 1.20 -13.27
C SER A 15 -8.04 1.11 -12.02
N LYS A 16 -8.37 -0.11 -11.58
CA LYS A 16 -9.21 -0.34 -10.39
C LYS A 16 -8.43 -0.30 -9.08
N ILE A 17 -7.10 -0.33 -9.12
CA ILE A 17 -6.27 -0.24 -7.92
C ILE A 17 -6.30 1.21 -7.42
N LYS A 18 -7.09 1.45 -6.37
CA LYS A 18 -7.21 2.75 -5.71
C LYS A 18 -6.11 2.94 -4.68
N GLY A 19 -5.59 4.15 -4.55
CA GLY A 19 -4.57 4.50 -3.55
C GLY A 19 -5.12 4.88 -2.17
N LYS A 20 -6.42 4.67 -1.91
CA LYS A 20 -7.10 4.97 -0.63
C LYS A 20 -8.32 4.09 -0.46
N ASN A 21 -8.75 3.90 0.79
CA ASN A 21 -9.89 3.07 1.17
C ASN A 21 -9.76 1.64 0.63
N THR A 22 -8.54 1.12 0.61
CA THR A 22 -8.30 -0.27 0.26
C THR A 22 -8.94 -1.19 1.30
N LYS A 23 -9.20 -2.45 0.93
CA LYS A 23 -9.72 -3.46 1.86
C LYS A 23 -8.91 -3.55 3.18
N PRO A 24 -7.57 -3.63 3.18
CA PRO A 24 -6.80 -3.67 4.42
C PRO A 24 -6.92 -2.37 5.24
N GLU A 25 -6.91 -1.19 4.62
CA GLU A 25 -7.15 0.08 5.33
C GLU A 25 -8.50 0.07 6.04
N MET A 26 -9.55 -0.37 5.35
CA MET A 26 -10.90 -0.43 5.91
C MET A 26 -10.99 -1.42 7.08
N LEU A 27 -10.27 -2.53 7.02
CA LEU A 27 -10.22 -3.51 8.10
C LEU A 27 -9.56 -2.92 9.35
N VAL A 28 -8.38 -2.30 9.19
CA VAL A 28 -7.66 -1.65 10.31
C VAL A 28 -8.50 -0.52 10.91
N ARG A 29 -9.16 0.28 10.06
CA ARG A 29 -10.07 1.36 10.50
C ARG A 29 -11.24 0.87 11.32
N LYS A 30 -11.88 -0.23 10.90
CA LYS A 30 -12.98 -0.87 11.65
C LYS A 30 -12.47 -1.41 12.98
N PHE A 31 -11.33 -2.09 12.97
CA PHE A 31 -10.70 -2.60 14.19
C PHE A 31 -10.41 -1.50 15.21
N LEU A 32 -9.75 -0.42 14.78
CA LEU A 32 -9.44 0.72 15.66
C LEU A 32 -10.70 1.36 16.24
N HIS A 33 -11.72 1.57 15.39
CA HIS A 33 -12.98 2.16 15.83
C HIS A 33 -13.72 1.26 16.83
N ALA A 34 -13.76 -0.04 16.59
CA ALA A 34 -14.38 -1.02 17.49
C ALA A 34 -13.69 -1.07 18.87
N ASN A 35 -12.39 -0.79 18.92
CA ASN A 35 -11.61 -0.69 20.16
C ASN A 35 -11.62 0.71 20.79
N GLY A 36 -12.49 1.63 20.32
CA GLY A 36 -12.64 2.96 20.90
C GLY A 36 -11.57 3.99 20.50
N PHE A 37 -10.67 3.65 19.58
CA PHE A 37 -9.67 4.60 19.09
C PHE A 37 -10.29 5.62 18.14
N ARG A 38 -10.08 6.91 18.43
CA ARG A 38 -10.35 8.01 17.50
C ARG A 38 -9.11 8.27 16.65
N TYR A 39 -9.30 8.32 15.34
CA TYR A 39 -8.22 8.53 14.39
C TYR A 39 -8.58 9.59 13.34
N ARG A 40 -7.53 10.20 12.77
CA ARG A 40 -7.62 11.04 11.57
C ARG A 40 -7.05 10.26 10.39
N LEU A 41 -7.54 10.57 9.19
CA LEU A 41 -7.09 9.91 7.96
C LEU A 41 -6.28 10.86 7.09
N HIS A 42 -5.31 10.31 6.37
CA HIS A 42 -4.57 10.99 5.30
C HIS A 42 -4.04 12.39 5.69
N CYS A 43 -3.40 12.49 6.85
CA CYS A 43 -2.84 13.74 7.31
C CYS A 43 -1.69 14.17 6.38
N LYS A 44 -1.92 15.21 5.56
CA LYS A 44 -0.94 15.72 4.59
C LYS A 44 0.22 16.47 5.25
N ASN A 45 0.07 16.85 6.51
CA ASN A 45 1.04 17.69 7.23
C ASN A 45 2.17 16.86 7.87
N LEU A 46 2.19 15.55 7.65
CA LEU A 46 3.20 14.64 8.18
C LEU A 46 3.96 13.97 7.02
N PRO A 47 5.27 13.69 7.20
CA PRO A 47 6.06 12.97 6.21
C PRO A 47 5.44 11.60 5.91
N GLY A 48 5.58 11.14 4.67
CA GLY A 48 4.98 9.88 4.20
C GLY A 48 3.45 9.90 4.04
N LYS A 49 2.75 10.95 4.50
CA LYS A 49 1.28 11.05 4.49
C LYS A 49 0.62 9.79 5.07
N PRO A 50 0.67 9.62 6.40
CA PRO A 50 0.16 8.42 7.05
C PRO A 50 -1.30 8.13 6.73
N ASP A 51 -1.63 6.84 6.62
CA ASP A 51 -2.99 6.39 6.36
C ASP A 51 -3.90 6.73 7.55
N ILE A 52 -3.42 6.45 8.76
CA ILE A 52 -4.15 6.62 10.01
C ILE A 52 -3.25 7.32 11.03
N VAL A 53 -3.81 8.34 11.69
CA VAL A 53 -3.12 9.11 12.75
C VAL A 53 -3.93 9.04 14.03
N LEU A 54 -3.29 8.54 15.09
CA LEU A 54 -3.81 8.50 16.45
C LEU A 54 -3.23 9.66 17.26
N SER A 55 -3.80 10.86 17.07
CA SER A 55 -3.24 12.11 17.64
C SER A 55 -3.11 12.08 19.16
N LYS A 56 -4.08 11.48 19.88
CA LYS A 56 -4.03 11.34 21.34
C LYS A 56 -2.80 10.56 21.82
N TYR A 57 -2.36 9.58 21.02
CA TYR A 57 -1.27 8.66 21.35
C TYR A 57 0.05 9.05 20.69
N LYS A 58 0.06 10.13 19.89
CA LYS A 58 1.21 10.55 19.07
C LYS A 58 1.73 9.42 18.17
N THR A 59 0.83 8.58 17.66
CA THR A 59 1.17 7.40 16.85
C THR A 59 0.61 7.54 15.44
N VAL A 60 1.36 7.08 14.45
CA VAL A 60 0.95 6.99 13.05
C VAL A 60 0.97 5.53 12.60
N ILE A 61 0.07 5.16 11.70
CA ILE A 61 -0.03 3.80 11.16
C ILE A 61 -0.07 3.91 9.64
N PHE A 62 0.81 3.14 9.00
CA PHE A 62 0.86 2.94 7.55
C PHE A 62 0.36 1.54 7.22
N VAL A 63 -0.51 1.44 6.22
CA VAL A 63 -1.08 0.18 5.75
C VAL A 63 -0.48 -0.16 4.39
N HIS A 64 0.70 -0.78 4.42
CA HIS A 64 1.45 -1.09 3.21
C HIS A 64 0.96 -2.37 2.52
N GLY A 65 0.67 -2.26 1.21
CA GLY A 65 0.45 -3.42 0.37
C GLY A 65 1.76 -4.17 0.11
N CYS A 66 1.78 -5.49 0.36
CA CYS A 66 3.00 -6.30 0.28
C CYS A 66 3.72 -6.20 -1.09
N PHE A 67 2.95 -6.15 -2.17
CA PHE A 67 3.49 -6.01 -3.53
C PHE A 67 4.16 -4.64 -3.77
N TRP A 68 3.52 -3.55 -3.34
CA TRP A 68 3.94 -2.18 -3.66
C TRP A 68 5.14 -1.69 -2.86
N HIS A 69 5.33 -2.25 -1.68
CA HIS A 69 6.37 -1.88 -0.72
C HIS A 69 7.44 -2.96 -0.55
N GLY A 70 7.44 -3.98 -1.42
CA GLY A 70 8.49 -5.01 -1.43
C GLY A 70 8.66 -5.75 -0.11
N HIS A 71 7.56 -6.24 0.47
CA HIS A 71 7.60 -6.93 1.76
C HIS A 71 8.49 -8.17 1.69
N GLU A 72 9.60 -8.13 2.43
CA GLU A 72 10.59 -9.20 2.49
C GLU A 72 9.97 -10.48 3.07
N HIS A 73 10.42 -11.64 2.56
CA HIS A 73 9.94 -12.97 2.98
C HIS A 73 8.41 -13.18 2.90
N CYS A 74 7.70 -12.40 2.08
CA CYS A 74 6.25 -12.48 1.94
C CYS A 74 5.84 -13.26 0.70
N ARG A 75 5.00 -14.29 0.86
CA ARG A 75 4.40 -15.05 -0.26
C ARG A 75 3.57 -14.19 -1.24
N TYR A 76 3.09 -13.03 -0.80
CA TYR A 76 2.30 -12.11 -1.62
C TYR A 76 3.16 -11.09 -2.39
N TYR A 77 4.47 -11.08 -2.15
CA TYR A 77 5.42 -10.33 -2.95
C TYR A 77 6.03 -11.27 -4.00
N VAL A 78 5.66 -11.05 -5.25
CA VAL A 78 6.23 -11.78 -6.40
C VAL A 78 6.65 -10.75 -7.43
N VAL A 79 7.91 -10.82 -7.85
CA VAL A 79 8.44 -9.94 -8.89
C VAL A 79 7.76 -10.28 -10.22
N PRO A 80 7.11 -9.31 -10.88
CA PRO A 80 6.46 -9.57 -12.18
C PRO A 80 7.50 -9.98 -13.22
N LYS A 81 7.25 -11.08 -13.93
CA LYS A 81 8.10 -11.57 -15.02
C LYS A 81 8.03 -10.69 -16.28
N THR A 82 7.03 -9.81 -16.36
CA THR A 82 6.84 -8.86 -17.47
C THR A 82 7.29 -7.47 -17.03
N ARG A 83 8.17 -6.83 -17.81
CA ARG A 83 8.79 -5.53 -17.48
C ARG A 83 9.47 -5.54 -16.10
N THR A 84 10.21 -6.61 -15.82
CA THR A 84 10.87 -6.88 -14.53
C THR A 84 11.67 -5.67 -14.04
N ASP A 85 12.56 -5.13 -14.86
CA ASP A 85 13.44 -4.02 -14.47
C ASP A 85 12.64 -2.77 -14.10
N TRP A 86 11.58 -2.47 -14.85
CA TRP A 86 10.71 -1.33 -14.56
C TRP A 86 10.00 -1.51 -13.20
N TRP A 87 9.50 -2.72 -12.92
CA TRP A 87 8.83 -3.02 -11.66
C TRP A 87 9.80 -2.99 -10.48
N LEU A 88 10.98 -3.58 -10.62
CA LEU A 88 12.02 -3.55 -9.60
C LEU A 88 12.43 -2.10 -9.27
N ASN A 89 12.71 -1.29 -10.29
CA ASN A 89 13.06 0.12 -10.11
C ASN A 89 11.93 0.90 -9.41
N LYS A 90 10.67 0.65 -9.79
CA LYS A 90 9.51 1.31 -9.16
C LYS A 90 9.35 0.91 -7.70
N ILE A 91 9.44 -0.38 -7.38
CA ILE A 91 9.27 -0.90 -6.02
C ILE A 91 10.42 -0.44 -5.13
N ASN A 92 11.66 -0.49 -5.63
CA ASN A 92 12.84 -0.01 -4.89
C ASN A 92 12.73 1.48 -4.56
N ARG A 93 12.22 2.30 -5.49
CA ARG A 93 11.95 3.71 -5.22
C ARG A 93 10.90 3.91 -4.11
N ASN A 94 9.86 3.08 -4.07
CA ASN A 94 8.86 3.13 -2.99
C ASN A 94 9.51 2.78 -1.64
N ILE A 95 10.25 1.68 -1.57
CA ILE A 95 10.97 1.26 -0.35
C ILE A 95 11.92 2.37 0.14
N GLN A 96 12.65 3.01 -0.77
CA GLN A 96 13.52 4.13 -0.42
C GLN A 96 12.75 5.32 0.13
N ASN A 97 11.54 5.59 -0.37
CA ASN A 97 10.70 6.66 0.17
C ASN A 97 10.10 6.30 1.53
N ASP A 98 9.80 5.03 1.79
CA ASP A 98 9.28 4.57 3.08
C ASP A 98 10.34 4.67 4.20
N LYS A 99 11.63 4.61 3.84
CA LYS A 99 12.76 4.75 4.77
C LYS A 99 13.13 6.20 5.09
N LYS A 100 12.55 7.19 4.40
CA LYS A 100 12.82 8.62 4.62
C LYS A 100 11.84 9.21 5.63
#